data_AF-A0ABD3SX94-F1
#
_entry.id   AF-A0ABD3SX94-F1
#
_cell.length_a   1.000
_cell.length_b   1.000
_cell.length_c   1.000
_cell.angle_alpha   90.00
_cell.angle_beta   90.00
_cell.angle_gamma   90.00
#
_symmetry.space_group_name_H-M   'P 1'
#
loop_
_entity.id
_entity.type
_entity.pdbx_description
1 polymer ?
#
loop_
_entity_poly.entity_id
_entity_poly.type
_entity_poly.pdbx_seq_one_letter_code
_entity_poly.pdbx_strand_id
1 'polypeptide(L)'
;MNMDEASEEVAVQLAAQGVIGKRVDQMESGFMMALDYMIQLAEKDNDDKRKSLLEVIKETVLSHLTKKCPPHVQVIGLLCRTPQKESRHELLRRVAAGGGVFQSDNGTKIHLPGANLNEIANQADDLLETMETRPIIPDRKLLARLVLIREEARNMMGGGILDERNDRGLTTLPESEVNFLTKLVALRPGKTVRDMIKNVMQGRDEGTESSEDEDSESGRNTPKGIFGRESVTGRKPLPVRPGMFLETVSKVHKNTLQILQEIAF
;
A
#
# COMPACT_ATOMS: atom_id res chain seq x y z
N MET A 1 8.98 41.04 -24.38
CA MET A 1 9.99 40.02 -24.02
C MET A 1 9.34 38.67 -24.27
N ASN A 2 9.72 37.95 -25.32
CA ASN A 2 9.24 36.59 -25.53
C ASN A 2 10.11 35.68 -24.67
N MET A 3 9.55 35.19 -23.56
CA MET A 3 10.18 34.13 -22.79
C MET A 3 10.13 32.84 -23.61
N ASP A 4 11.22 32.08 -23.56
CA ASP A 4 11.29 30.72 -24.09
C ASP A 4 10.33 29.81 -23.31
N GLU A 5 9.76 28.78 -23.95
CA GLU A 5 8.77 27.85 -23.36
C GLU A 5 9.29 27.23 -22.06
N ALA A 6 10.57 26.86 -22.03
CA ALA A 6 11.23 26.34 -20.84
C ALA A 6 11.36 27.38 -19.70
N SER A 7 11.46 28.67 -20.04
CA SER A 7 11.49 29.75 -19.04
C SER A 7 10.10 30.01 -18.47
N GLU A 8 9.05 29.80 -19.26
CA GLU A 8 7.65 29.93 -18.81
C GLU A 8 7.29 28.82 -17.82
N GLU A 9 7.63 27.56 -18.09
CA GLU A 9 7.41 26.45 -17.17
C GLU A 9 8.12 26.66 -15.81
N VAL A 10 9.37 27.13 -15.82
CA VAL A 10 10.13 27.42 -14.60
C VAL A 10 9.50 28.58 -13.82
N ALA A 11 9.03 29.62 -14.49
CA ALA A 11 8.35 30.75 -13.84
C ALA A 11 7.05 30.31 -13.17
N VAL A 12 6.27 29.44 -13.84
CA VAL A 12 5.03 28.86 -13.29
C VAL A 12 5.33 28.03 -12.05
N GLN A 13 6.35 27.17 -12.08
CA GLN A 13 6.76 26.38 -10.90
C GLN A 13 7.17 27.27 -9.71
N LEU A 14 7.96 28.32 -9.95
CA LEU A 14 8.39 29.26 -8.91
C LEU A 14 7.20 30.03 -8.31
N ALA A 15 6.27 30.48 -9.15
CA ALA A 15 5.06 31.14 -8.70
C ALA A 15 4.19 30.20 -7.85
N ALA A 16 3.99 28.96 -8.31
CA ALA A 16 3.25 27.94 -7.58
C ALA A 16 3.88 27.66 -6.20
N GLN A 17 5.20 27.46 -6.13
CA GLN A 17 5.91 27.24 -4.87
C GLN A 17 5.74 28.43 -3.90
N GLY A 18 5.86 29.66 -4.40
CA GLY A 18 5.72 30.87 -3.58
C GLY A 18 4.32 31.04 -2.99
N VAL A 19 3.27 30.69 -3.74
CA VAL A 19 1.87 30.78 -3.29
C VAL A 19 1.52 29.63 -2.36
N ILE A 20 1.81 28.40 -2.77
CA ILE A 20 1.49 27.19 -2.02
C ILE A 20 2.24 27.17 -0.69
N GLY A 21 3.54 27.50 -0.67
CA GLY A 21 4.33 27.54 0.56
C GLY A 21 3.75 28.45 1.64
N LYS A 22 3.03 29.51 1.26
CA LYS A 22 2.38 30.44 2.21
C LYS A 22 0.99 30.00 2.67
N ARG A 23 0.28 29.21 1.86
CA ARG A 23 -1.15 28.92 2.07
C ARG A 23 -1.47 27.45 2.30
N VAL A 24 -0.50 26.54 2.20
CA VAL A 24 -0.75 25.09 2.28
C VAL A 24 -1.42 24.67 3.60
N ASP A 25 -1.11 25.36 4.70
CA ASP A 25 -1.71 25.07 6.02
C ASP A 25 -3.15 25.58 6.16
N GLN A 26 -3.56 26.46 5.25
CA GLN A 26 -4.91 27.04 5.19
C GLN A 26 -5.78 26.35 4.11
N MET A 27 -5.23 25.33 3.44
CA MET A 27 -5.96 24.63 2.39
C MET A 27 -6.98 23.69 3.00
N GLU A 28 -8.19 23.71 2.44
CA GLU A 28 -9.28 22.82 2.83
C GLU A 28 -8.97 21.36 2.48
N SER A 29 -9.51 20.43 3.26
CA SER A 29 -9.32 18.99 3.08
C SER A 29 -9.78 18.48 1.71
N GLY A 30 -10.75 19.15 1.08
CA GLY A 30 -11.28 18.81 -0.25
C GLY A 30 -10.46 19.34 -1.43
N PHE A 31 -9.43 20.17 -1.20
CA PHE A 31 -8.72 20.86 -2.28
C PHE A 31 -8.10 19.91 -3.31
N MET A 32 -7.46 18.82 -2.84
CA MET A 32 -6.83 17.84 -3.74
C MET A 32 -7.87 17.14 -4.64
N MET A 33 -9.05 16.85 -4.09
CA MET A 33 -10.16 16.25 -4.87
C MET A 33 -10.68 17.23 -5.92
N ALA A 34 -10.79 18.53 -5.56
CA ALA A 34 -11.20 19.57 -6.51
C ALA A 34 -10.17 19.74 -7.63
N LEU A 35 -8.87 19.71 -7.31
CA LEU A 35 -7.79 19.71 -8.31
C LEU A 35 -7.90 18.53 -9.26
N ASP A 36 -8.07 17.32 -8.72
CA ASP A 36 -8.20 16.10 -9.55
C ASP A 36 -9.42 16.18 -10.48
N TYR A 37 -10.53 16.69 -9.97
CA TYR A 37 -11.72 16.93 -10.80
C TYR A 37 -11.47 17.96 -11.90
N MET A 38 -10.77 19.06 -11.60
CA MET A 38 -10.43 20.08 -12.60
C MET A 38 -9.47 19.57 -13.66
N ILE A 39 -8.51 18.70 -13.30
CA ILE A 39 -7.60 18.03 -14.24
C ILE A 39 -8.40 17.14 -15.19
N GLN A 40 -9.31 16.32 -14.64
CA GLN A 40 -10.19 15.46 -15.45
C GLN A 40 -11.09 16.26 -16.39
N LEU A 41 -11.58 17.42 -15.94
CA LEU A 41 -12.38 18.30 -16.78
C LEU A 41 -11.55 18.90 -17.92
N ALA A 42 -10.34 19.40 -17.63
CA ALA A 42 -9.43 19.91 -18.65
C ALA A 42 -9.06 18.84 -19.69
N GLU A 43 -8.89 17.58 -19.26
CA GLU A 43 -8.66 16.45 -20.17
C GLU A 43 -9.88 16.16 -21.06
N LYS A 44 -11.10 16.24 -20.52
CA LYS A 44 -12.34 16.08 -21.32
C LYS A 44 -12.53 17.21 -22.33
N ASP A 45 -12.12 18.42 -21.97
CA ASP A 45 -12.23 19.60 -22.81
C ASP A 45 -11.08 19.71 -23.84
N ASN A 46 -10.13 18.76 -23.85
CA ASN A 46 -8.88 18.80 -24.65
C ASN A 46 -8.08 20.10 -24.45
N ASP A 47 -8.09 20.66 -23.23
CA ASP A 47 -7.32 21.85 -22.86
C ASP A 47 -5.99 21.43 -22.21
N ASP A 48 -5.02 21.07 -23.05
CA ASP A 48 -3.71 20.57 -22.62
C ASP A 48 -2.93 21.60 -21.77
N LYS A 49 -3.11 22.90 -22.04
CA LYS A 49 -2.44 23.98 -21.29
C LYS A 49 -2.99 24.09 -19.88
N ARG A 50 -4.31 24.03 -19.73
CA ARG A 50 -4.94 24.03 -18.41
C ARG A 50 -4.60 22.77 -17.63
N LYS A 51 -4.57 21.62 -18.30
CA LYS A 51 -4.17 20.34 -17.71
C LYS A 51 -2.74 20.40 -17.16
N SER A 52 -1.76 20.82 -17.97
CA SER A 52 -0.36 20.89 -17.55
C SER A 52 -0.16 21.84 -16.36
N LEU A 53 -0.81 23.01 -16.37
CA LEU A 53 -0.75 23.96 -15.26
C LEU A 53 -1.31 23.36 -13.95
N LEU A 54 -2.46 22.68 -14.02
CA LEU A 54 -3.07 22.05 -12.86
C LEU A 54 -2.24 20.87 -12.33
N GLU A 55 -1.60 20.11 -13.21
CA GLU A 55 -0.65 19.05 -12.83
C GLU A 55 0.56 19.63 -12.09
N VAL A 56 1.16 20.72 -12.59
CA VAL A 56 2.26 21.41 -11.89
C VAL A 56 1.84 21.91 -10.50
N ILE A 57 0.65 22.48 -10.38
CA ILE A 57 0.09 22.91 -9.09
C ILE A 57 -0.07 21.71 -8.16
N LYS A 58 -0.67 20.62 -8.64
CA LYS A 58 -0.88 19.38 -7.88
C LYS A 58 0.44 18.81 -7.36
N GLU A 59 1.44 18.71 -8.23
CA GLU A 59 2.78 18.23 -7.84
C GLU A 59 3.44 19.14 -6.81
N THR A 60 3.29 20.45 -6.97
CA THR A 60 3.86 21.43 -6.03
C THR A 60 3.22 21.33 -4.65
N VAL A 61 1.90 21.15 -4.58
CA VAL A 61 1.18 20.91 -3.31
C VAL A 61 1.64 19.61 -2.67
N LEU A 62 1.67 18.51 -3.42
CA LEU A 62 2.11 17.22 -2.92
C LEU A 62 3.56 17.25 -2.41
N SER A 63 4.45 17.96 -3.10
CA SER A 63 5.84 18.16 -2.68
C SER A 63 5.93 18.91 -1.36
N HIS A 64 5.15 19.99 -1.20
CA HIS A 64 5.10 20.74 0.06
C HIS A 64 4.54 19.92 1.22
N LEU A 65 3.44 19.18 1.00
CA LEU A 65 2.87 18.30 2.00
C LEU A 65 3.84 17.19 2.40
N THR A 66 4.50 16.56 1.42
CA THR A 66 5.48 15.49 1.68
C THR A 66 6.63 15.99 2.55
N LYS A 67 7.16 17.20 2.31
CA LYS A 67 8.24 17.79 3.12
C LYS A 67 7.84 18.03 4.58
N LYS A 68 6.55 18.22 4.86
CA LYS A 68 6.02 18.42 6.23
C LYS A 68 5.74 17.11 6.95
N CYS A 69 5.60 15.99 6.24
CA CYS A 69 5.38 14.69 6.87
C CYS A 69 6.59 14.28 7.74
N PRO A 70 6.39 13.46 8.78
CA PRO A 70 7.49 12.85 9.52
C PRO A 70 8.45 12.06 8.62
N PRO A 71 9.74 11.92 8.99
CA PRO A 71 10.75 11.22 8.20
C PRO A 71 10.34 9.82 7.74
N HIS A 72 9.80 8.98 8.63
CA HIS A 72 9.39 7.61 8.30
C HIS A 72 8.26 7.58 7.25
N VAL A 73 7.31 8.54 7.27
CA VAL A 73 6.25 8.65 6.26
C VAL A 73 6.83 9.03 4.89
N GLN A 74 7.77 9.97 4.87
CA GLN A 74 8.47 10.36 3.63
C GLN A 74 9.21 9.16 3.01
N VAL A 75 9.90 8.37 3.83
CA VAL A 75 10.62 7.17 3.40
C VAL A 75 9.67 6.14 2.80
N ILE A 76 8.52 5.87 3.42
CA ILE A 76 7.51 4.96 2.85
C ILE A 76 7.08 5.44 1.47
N GLY A 77 6.83 6.74 1.31
CA GLY A 77 6.49 7.33 0.02
C GLY A 77 7.59 7.13 -1.04
N LEU A 78 8.87 7.20 -0.66
CA LEU A 78 10.00 6.91 -1.54
C LEU A 78 10.06 5.42 -1.91
N LEU A 79 9.96 4.53 -0.92
CA LEU A 79 10.00 3.09 -1.12
C LEU A 79 8.86 2.58 -2.03
N CYS A 80 7.66 3.15 -1.90
CA CYS A 80 6.53 2.85 -2.78
C CYS A 80 6.79 3.19 -4.26
N ARG A 81 7.74 4.08 -4.55
CA ARG A 81 8.16 4.45 -5.91
C ARG A 81 9.39 3.66 -6.38
N THR A 82 9.99 2.83 -5.53
CA THR A 82 11.19 2.04 -5.85
C THR A 82 10.82 0.57 -6.13
N PRO A 83 10.71 0.16 -7.41
CA PRO A 83 10.21 -1.18 -7.76
C PRO A 83 11.24 -2.30 -7.54
N GLN A 84 12.54 -1.99 -7.63
CA GLN A 84 13.61 -2.97 -7.51
C GLN A 84 13.93 -3.26 -6.04
N LYS A 85 14.02 -4.56 -5.70
CA LYS A 85 14.33 -5.03 -4.34
C LYS A 85 15.66 -4.48 -3.84
N GLU A 86 16.72 -4.62 -4.62
CA GLU A 86 18.07 -4.21 -4.19
C GLU A 86 18.15 -2.70 -3.94
N SER A 87 17.51 -1.90 -4.80
CA SER A 87 17.42 -0.45 -4.62
C SER A 87 16.64 -0.08 -3.35
N ARG A 88 15.55 -0.81 -3.01
CA ARG A 88 14.83 -0.60 -1.75
C ARG A 88 15.68 -0.94 -0.53
N HIS A 89 16.41 -2.06 -0.55
CA HIS A 89 17.28 -2.46 0.56
C HIS A 89 18.41 -1.45 0.76
N GLU A 90 19.00 -0.97 -0.33
CA GLU A 90 20.02 0.08 -0.26
C GLU A 90 19.44 1.40 0.30
N LEU A 91 18.23 1.78 -0.12
CA LEU A 91 17.55 2.94 0.42
C LEU A 91 17.28 2.77 1.93
N LEU A 92 16.76 1.61 2.36
CA LEU A 92 16.53 1.29 3.77
C LEU A 92 17.81 1.34 4.60
N ARG A 93 18.93 0.79 4.08
CA ARG A 93 20.25 0.89 4.74
C ARG A 93 20.67 2.34 4.95
N ARG A 94 20.56 3.17 3.92
CA ARG A 94 20.97 4.59 3.98
C ARG A 94 20.10 5.41 4.92
N VAL A 95 18.79 5.18 4.89
CA VAL A 95 17.83 5.82 5.79
C VAL A 95 18.14 5.44 7.24
N ALA A 96 18.38 4.16 7.52
CA ALA A 96 18.74 3.67 8.85
C ALA A 96 20.09 4.21 9.35
N ALA A 97 21.03 4.51 8.44
CA ALA A 97 22.32 5.12 8.75
C ALA A 97 22.26 6.63 9.03
N GLY A 98 21.05 7.22 9.08
CA GLY A 98 20.85 8.65 9.37
C GLY A 98 20.49 9.51 8.16
N GLY A 99 20.33 8.92 6.98
CA GLY A 99 19.96 9.65 5.76
C GLY A 99 21.08 10.53 5.21
N GLY A 100 20.72 11.59 4.47
CA GLY A 100 21.67 12.54 3.88
C GLY A 100 21.39 12.86 2.41
N VAL A 101 22.29 13.63 1.79
CA VAL A 101 22.21 13.97 0.36
C VAL A 101 23.03 12.97 -0.44
N PHE A 102 22.39 12.26 -1.36
CA PHE A 102 23.03 11.27 -2.20
C PHE A 102 22.94 11.67 -3.67
N GLN A 103 24.00 11.43 -4.42
CA GLN A 103 23.94 11.52 -5.88
C GLN A 103 23.40 10.19 -6.41
N SER A 104 22.32 10.26 -7.17
CA SER A 104 21.89 9.17 -8.04
C SER A 104 22.88 8.99 -9.18
N ASP A 105 22.84 7.85 -9.86
CA ASP A 105 23.66 7.54 -11.04
C ASP A 105 23.51 8.60 -12.15
N ASN A 106 22.36 9.29 -12.17
CA ASN A 106 22.05 10.38 -13.10
C ASN A 106 22.56 11.77 -12.63
N GLY A 107 23.36 11.84 -11.57
CA GLY A 107 23.88 13.10 -11.00
C GLY A 107 22.86 13.91 -10.19
N THR A 108 21.59 13.48 -10.14
CA THR A 108 20.55 14.15 -9.34
C THR A 108 20.83 13.96 -7.85
N LYS A 109 20.91 15.06 -7.11
CA LYS A 109 21.04 15.05 -5.64
C LYS A 109 19.68 14.77 -5.01
N ILE A 110 19.54 13.60 -4.39
CA ILE A 110 18.34 13.19 -3.67
C ILE A 110 18.62 13.36 -2.18
N HIS A 111 17.79 14.14 -1.50
CA HIS A 111 17.83 14.24 -0.04
C HIS A 111 17.01 13.10 0.56
N LEU A 112 17.69 12.17 1.24
CA LEU A 112 17.08 11.06 1.96
C LEU A 112 16.91 11.45 3.43
N PRO A 113 15.68 11.44 3.97
CA PRO A 113 15.46 11.64 5.40
C PRO A 113 15.99 10.44 6.20
N GLY A 114 16.55 10.68 7.39
CA GLY A 114 16.92 9.62 8.33
C GLY A 114 15.71 9.14 9.11
N ALA A 115 15.52 7.82 9.23
CA ALA A 115 14.41 7.24 9.98
C ALA A 115 14.77 5.85 10.52
N ASN A 116 14.15 5.47 11.63
CA ASN A 116 14.35 4.15 12.23
C ASN A 116 13.57 3.07 11.45
N LEU A 117 14.19 1.92 11.20
CA LEU A 117 13.54 0.78 10.53
C LEU A 117 12.28 0.30 11.28
N ASN A 118 12.26 0.39 12.62
CA ASN A 118 11.09 0.06 13.43
C ASN A 118 9.94 1.03 13.17
N GLU A 119 10.22 2.34 13.13
CA GLU A 119 9.20 3.35 12.83
C GLU A 119 8.64 3.20 11.42
N ILE A 120 9.50 2.88 10.44
CA ILE A 120 9.07 2.61 9.06
C ILE A 120 8.17 1.38 9.01
N ALA A 121 8.56 0.29 9.67
CA ALA A 121 7.78 -0.94 9.72
C ALA A 121 6.42 -0.72 10.39
N ASN A 122 6.39 -0.05 11.55
CA ASN A 122 5.16 0.25 12.29
C ASN A 122 4.25 1.19 11.49
N GLN A 123 4.79 2.26 10.91
CA GLN A 123 4.01 3.17 10.09
C GLN A 123 3.42 2.47 8.86
N ALA A 124 4.17 1.56 8.23
CA ALA A 124 3.64 0.75 7.13
C ALA A 124 2.53 -0.21 7.62
N ASP A 125 2.65 -0.77 8.82
CA ASP A 125 1.62 -1.61 9.45
C ASP A 125 0.33 -0.82 9.71
N ASP A 126 0.43 0.38 10.30
CA ASP A 126 -0.73 1.25 10.58
C ASP A 126 -1.48 1.64 9.29
N LEU A 127 -0.73 1.92 8.21
CA LEU A 127 -1.31 2.23 6.90
C LEU A 127 -1.98 1.01 6.28
N LEU A 128 -1.37 -0.18 6.41
CA LEU A 128 -1.96 -1.44 5.96
C LEU A 128 -3.25 -1.74 6.70
N GLU A 129 -3.25 -1.67 8.03
CA GLU A 129 -4.44 -1.90 8.85
C GLU A 129 -5.57 -0.92 8.48
N THR A 130 -5.23 0.35 8.28
CA THR A 130 -6.19 1.38 7.85
C THR A 130 -6.78 1.09 6.46
N MET A 131 -6.01 0.49 5.55
CA MET A 131 -6.50 0.09 4.23
C MET A 131 -7.31 -1.22 4.29
N GLU A 132 -6.87 -2.17 5.11
CA GLU A 132 -7.45 -3.51 5.25
C GLU A 132 -8.68 -3.57 6.16
N THR A 133 -8.98 -2.51 6.90
CA THR A 133 -10.24 -2.37 7.66
C THR A 133 -11.38 -1.77 6.83
N ARG A 134 -11.09 -1.12 5.70
CA ARG A 134 -12.12 -0.51 4.83
C ARG A 134 -12.93 -1.57 4.09
N PRO A 135 -14.22 -1.34 3.79
CA PRO A 135 -15.01 -2.29 3.00
C PRO A 135 -14.41 -2.51 1.60
N ILE A 136 -13.96 -1.43 0.96
CA ILE A 136 -13.37 -1.41 -0.38
C ILE A 136 -11.90 -0.95 -0.28
N ILE A 137 -10.97 -1.67 -0.90
CA ILE A 137 -9.55 -1.30 -0.91
C ILE A 137 -9.34 -0.26 -2.02
N PRO A 138 -8.87 0.96 -1.68
CA PRO A 138 -8.73 2.03 -2.67
C PRO A 138 -7.65 1.75 -3.72
N ASP A 139 -6.52 1.13 -3.34
CA ASP A 139 -5.46 0.73 -4.27
C ASP A 139 -4.75 -0.54 -3.79
N ARG A 140 -4.99 -1.65 -4.50
CA ARG A 140 -4.37 -2.96 -4.21
C ARG A 140 -2.89 -3.02 -4.54
N LYS A 141 -2.41 -2.25 -5.52
CA LYS A 141 -0.97 -2.19 -5.85
C LYS A 141 -0.23 -1.47 -4.74
N LEU A 142 -0.79 -0.38 -4.22
CA LEU A 142 -0.23 0.31 -3.06
C LEU A 142 -0.23 -0.61 -1.84
N LEU A 143 -1.33 -1.31 -1.57
CA LEU A 143 -1.42 -2.27 -0.46
C LEU A 143 -0.30 -3.32 -0.55
N ALA A 144 -0.12 -3.94 -1.72
CA ALA A 144 0.95 -4.92 -1.92
C ALA A 144 2.36 -4.33 -1.73
N ARG A 145 2.58 -3.07 -2.15
CA ARG A 145 3.86 -2.38 -1.91
C ARG A 145 4.11 -2.13 -0.43
N LEU A 146 3.09 -1.71 0.32
CA LEU A 146 3.18 -1.49 1.76
C LEU A 146 3.49 -2.79 2.51
N VAL A 147 2.85 -3.91 2.12
CA VAL A 147 3.19 -5.24 2.66
C VAL A 147 4.67 -5.55 2.44
N LEU A 148 5.17 -5.37 1.21
CA LEU A 148 6.58 -5.60 0.91
C LEU A 148 7.51 -4.72 1.74
N ILE A 149 7.21 -3.43 1.87
CA ILE A 149 8.01 -2.47 2.63
C ILE A 149 8.08 -2.86 4.11
N ARG A 150 6.93 -3.19 4.70
CA ARG A 150 6.84 -3.63 6.09
C ARG A 150 7.71 -4.86 6.33
N GLU A 151 7.58 -5.88 5.48
CA GLU A 151 8.35 -7.13 5.63
C GLU A 151 9.85 -6.93 5.37
N GLU A 152 10.24 -6.09 4.40
CA GLU A 152 11.66 -5.79 4.13
C GLU A 152 12.31 -5.04 5.30
N ALA A 153 11.63 -4.02 5.85
CA ALA A 153 12.12 -3.28 7.02
C ALA A 153 12.25 -4.21 8.24
N ARG A 154 11.25 -5.06 8.50
CA ARG A 154 11.28 -6.07 9.56
C ARG A 154 12.41 -7.08 9.38
N ASN A 155 12.57 -7.64 8.18
CA ASN A 155 13.64 -8.58 7.86
C ASN A 155 15.03 -8.00 8.16
N MET A 156 15.27 -6.72 7.85
CA MET A 156 16.57 -6.08 8.09
C MET A 156 16.90 -5.92 9.59
N MET A 157 15.91 -5.94 10.47
CA MET A 157 16.08 -5.91 11.93
C MET A 157 16.17 -7.31 12.55
N GLY A 158 16.17 -8.37 11.72
CA GLY A 158 15.99 -9.74 12.19
C GLY A 158 14.57 -10.04 12.67
N GLY A 159 13.63 -9.09 12.48
CA GLY A 159 12.22 -9.10 12.89
C GLY A 159 11.24 -9.61 11.84
N GLY A 160 11.74 -10.33 10.85
CA GLY A 160 11.00 -10.74 9.66
C GLY A 160 9.72 -11.54 9.93
N ILE A 161 9.02 -11.90 8.85
CA ILE A 161 7.83 -12.76 8.92
C ILE A 161 8.07 -14.11 9.65
N LEU A 162 9.34 -14.53 9.77
CA LEU A 162 9.77 -15.73 10.48
C LEU A 162 10.32 -15.46 11.90
N ASP A 163 10.39 -14.20 12.38
CA ASP A 163 10.86 -13.91 13.75
C ASP A 163 9.82 -14.34 14.79
N GLU A 164 10.23 -15.22 15.69
CA GLU A 164 9.45 -15.77 16.80
C GLU A 164 8.91 -14.68 17.74
N ARG A 165 9.60 -13.53 17.85
CA ARG A 165 9.16 -12.39 18.68
C ARG A 165 7.91 -11.68 18.15
N ASN A 166 7.56 -11.92 16.89
CA ASN A 166 6.42 -11.29 16.22
C ASN A 166 5.18 -12.19 16.25
N ASP A 167 4.99 -12.94 17.33
CA ASP A 167 3.82 -13.80 17.52
C ASP A 167 2.67 -13.03 18.18
N ARG A 168 1.55 -12.88 17.45
CA ARG A 168 0.30 -12.30 17.96
C ARG A 168 -0.74 -13.38 18.31
N GLY A 169 -0.37 -14.67 18.32
CA GLY A 169 -1.24 -15.79 18.65
C GLY A 169 -2.31 -16.11 17.58
N LEU A 170 -3.00 -17.24 17.76
CA LEU A 170 -4.05 -17.77 16.86
C LEU A 170 -5.48 -17.43 17.30
N THR A 171 -5.67 -16.59 18.32
CA THR A 171 -6.98 -16.44 18.98
C THR A 171 -8.08 -15.89 18.06
N THR A 172 -7.71 -15.19 16.99
CA THR A 172 -8.63 -14.73 15.93
C THR A 172 -7.95 -14.71 14.56
N LEU A 173 -8.06 -15.79 13.79
CA LEU A 173 -7.72 -15.79 12.36
C LEU A 173 -8.97 -15.49 11.53
N PRO A 174 -8.90 -14.62 10.50
CA PRO A 174 -10.04 -14.33 9.66
C PRO A 174 -10.41 -15.53 8.78
N GLU A 175 -11.72 -15.83 8.74
CA GLU A 175 -12.26 -17.05 8.14
C GLU A 175 -11.99 -17.15 6.63
N SER A 176 -12.05 -16.03 5.93
CA SER A 176 -11.72 -15.89 4.50
C SER A 176 -10.32 -16.41 4.17
N GLU A 177 -9.32 -15.97 4.92
CA GLU A 177 -7.91 -16.32 4.75
C GLU A 177 -7.66 -17.79 5.09
N VAL A 178 -8.28 -18.30 6.16
CA VAL A 178 -8.18 -19.71 6.57
C VAL A 178 -8.80 -20.63 5.51
N ASN A 179 -9.97 -20.27 5.00
CA ASN A 179 -10.65 -21.02 3.95
C ASN A 179 -9.81 -21.04 2.66
N PHE A 180 -9.24 -19.90 2.28
CA PHE A 180 -8.37 -19.82 1.11
C PHE A 180 -7.08 -20.63 1.30
N LEU A 181 -6.43 -20.54 2.46
CA LEU A 181 -5.24 -21.34 2.78
C LEU A 181 -5.53 -22.84 2.71
N THR A 182 -6.68 -23.28 3.23
CA THR A 182 -7.13 -24.68 3.17
C THR A 182 -7.25 -25.16 1.71
N LYS A 183 -7.80 -24.33 0.82
CA LYS A 183 -7.86 -24.63 -0.62
C LYS A 183 -6.47 -24.75 -1.25
N LEU A 184 -5.54 -23.87 -0.89
CA LEU A 184 -4.18 -23.90 -1.44
C LEU A 184 -3.41 -25.16 -1.02
N VAL A 185 -3.53 -25.57 0.24
CA VAL A 185 -2.85 -26.76 0.79
C VAL A 185 -3.39 -28.05 0.18
N ALA A 186 -4.67 -28.09 -0.21
CA ALA A 186 -5.27 -29.24 -0.90
C ALA A 186 -4.74 -29.45 -2.33
N LEU A 187 -4.06 -28.46 -2.90
CA LEU A 187 -3.53 -28.49 -4.26
C LEU A 187 -2.03 -28.80 -4.28
N ARG A 188 -1.56 -29.41 -5.37
CA ARG A 188 -0.12 -29.59 -5.58
C ARG A 188 0.54 -28.23 -5.87
N PRO A 189 1.69 -27.91 -5.23
CA PRO A 189 2.45 -26.70 -5.57
C PRO A 189 2.75 -26.65 -7.06
N GLY A 190 2.42 -25.52 -7.71
CA GLY A 190 2.56 -25.41 -9.15
C GLY A 190 1.95 -24.12 -9.71
N LYS A 191 1.77 -24.10 -11.03
CA LYS A 191 1.24 -22.93 -11.75
C LYS A 191 -0.17 -22.56 -11.27
N THR A 192 -1.03 -23.54 -11.01
CA THR A 192 -2.40 -23.34 -10.53
C THR A 192 -2.43 -22.57 -9.19
N VAL A 193 -1.65 -23.01 -8.20
CA VAL A 193 -1.55 -22.34 -6.90
C VAL A 193 -1.01 -20.91 -7.05
N ARG A 194 0.00 -20.72 -7.92
CA ARG A 194 0.57 -19.39 -8.20
C ARG A 194 -0.46 -18.46 -8.84
N ASP A 195 -1.23 -18.95 -9.81
CA ASP A 195 -2.25 -18.16 -10.51
C ASP A 195 -3.43 -17.82 -9.59
N MET A 196 -3.86 -18.75 -8.71
CA MET A 196 -4.86 -18.47 -7.68
C MET A 196 -4.41 -17.36 -6.72
N ILE A 197 -3.20 -17.46 -6.18
CA ILE A 197 -2.64 -16.41 -5.30
C ILE A 197 -2.60 -15.08 -6.05
N LYS A 198 -2.10 -15.07 -7.29
CA LYS A 198 -2.01 -13.86 -8.10
C LYS A 198 -3.38 -13.21 -8.34
N ASN A 199 -4.40 -14.00 -8.66
CA ASN A 199 -5.75 -13.50 -8.87
C ASN A 199 -6.33 -12.85 -7.60
N VAL A 200 -6.20 -13.52 -6.46
CA VAL A 200 -6.67 -12.98 -5.17
C VAL A 200 -5.95 -11.69 -4.80
N MET A 201 -4.63 -11.63 -4.98
CA MET A 201 -3.86 -10.40 -4.73
C MET A 201 -4.29 -9.25 -5.65
N GLN A 202 -4.78 -9.56 -6.85
CA GLN A 202 -5.33 -8.57 -7.80
C GLN A 202 -6.80 -8.19 -7.52
N GLY A 203 -7.44 -8.78 -6.51
CA GLY A 203 -8.84 -8.53 -6.19
C GLY A 203 -9.83 -9.31 -7.05
N ARG A 204 -9.43 -10.46 -7.56
CA ARG A 204 -10.29 -11.41 -8.28
C ARG A 204 -10.57 -12.63 -7.41
N ASP A 205 -11.56 -13.43 -7.79
CA ASP A 205 -11.94 -14.67 -7.12
C ASP A 205 -12.22 -14.42 -5.61
N GLU A 206 -11.55 -15.12 -4.70
CA GLU A 206 -11.67 -14.93 -3.24
C GLU A 206 -11.20 -13.55 -2.74
N GLY A 207 -10.50 -12.78 -3.59
CA GLY A 207 -10.12 -11.40 -3.31
C GLY A 207 -11.17 -10.38 -3.76
N THR A 208 -12.28 -10.78 -4.39
CA THR A 208 -13.25 -9.85 -4.96
C THR A 208 -14.04 -9.12 -3.87
N GLU A 209 -14.05 -7.80 -3.93
CA GLU A 209 -14.87 -6.97 -3.04
C GLU A 209 -16.31 -6.94 -3.55
N SER A 210 -17.26 -7.30 -2.70
CA SER A 210 -18.68 -7.12 -2.99
C SER A 210 -19.05 -5.67 -2.72
N SER A 211 -19.40 -4.91 -3.75
CA SER A 211 -20.15 -3.67 -3.56
C SER A 211 -21.52 -4.07 -3.02
N GLU A 212 -21.79 -3.75 -1.75
CA GLU A 212 -23.14 -3.85 -1.21
C GLU A 212 -23.99 -2.77 -1.89
N ASP A 213 -24.67 -3.12 -2.97
CA ASP A 213 -25.96 -2.50 -3.27
C ASP A 213 -26.93 -3.10 -2.25
N GLU A 214 -27.20 -2.36 -1.18
CA GLU A 214 -28.43 -2.53 -0.40
C GLU A 214 -29.61 -2.19 -1.32
N ASP A 215 -30.01 -3.15 -2.17
CA ASP A 215 -31.38 -3.31 -2.68
C ASP A 215 -31.42 -4.44 -3.72
N SER A 216 -31.67 -5.66 -3.27
CA SER A 216 -32.49 -6.61 -4.03
C SER A 216 -32.94 -7.76 -3.15
N GLU A 217 -34.10 -7.58 -2.53
CA GLU A 217 -35.11 -8.64 -2.52
C GLU A 217 -35.39 -9.04 -3.99
N SER A 218 -34.62 -9.97 -4.54
CA SER A 218 -35.15 -10.87 -5.57
C SER A 218 -34.31 -12.12 -5.65
N GLY A 219 -34.97 -13.25 -5.42
CA GLY A 219 -34.35 -14.57 -5.49
C GLY A 219 -33.70 -14.80 -6.85
N ARG A 220 -32.41 -15.12 -6.83
CA ARG A 220 -31.75 -15.79 -7.94
C ARG A 220 -30.72 -16.78 -7.40
N ASN A 221 -31.10 -18.05 -7.51
CA ASN A 221 -30.26 -19.21 -7.28
C ASN A 221 -28.97 -19.12 -8.11
N THR A 222 -27.85 -18.84 -7.46
CA THR A 222 -26.52 -19.29 -7.90
C THR A 222 -26.09 -20.43 -6.99
N PRO A 223 -25.45 -21.48 -7.52
CA PRO A 223 -25.17 -22.69 -6.75
C PRO A 223 -24.14 -22.37 -5.66
N LYS A 224 -24.60 -22.33 -4.41
CA LYS A 224 -23.75 -22.33 -3.22
C LYS A 224 -22.88 -23.60 -3.26
N GLY A 225 -21.58 -23.41 -3.48
CA GLY A 225 -20.59 -24.46 -3.28
C GLY A 225 -20.70 -25.01 -1.86
N ILE A 226 -20.52 -26.33 -1.73
CA ILE A 226 -20.84 -27.22 -0.60
C ILE A 226 -20.07 -26.90 0.72
N PHE A 227 -19.34 -25.78 0.79
CA PHE A 227 -18.53 -25.37 1.95
C PHE A 227 -18.98 -24.05 2.60
N GLY A 228 -20.22 -23.62 2.39
CA GLY A 228 -20.77 -22.42 3.02
C GLY A 228 -21.17 -22.66 4.48
N ARG A 229 -20.21 -22.61 5.41
CA ARG A 229 -20.54 -22.34 6.82
C ARG A 229 -21.03 -20.89 6.88
N GLU A 230 -22.25 -20.68 7.36
CA GLU A 230 -22.76 -19.35 7.63
C GLU A 230 -21.89 -18.68 8.70
N SER A 231 -21.45 -17.45 8.41
CA SER A 231 -20.75 -16.60 9.37
C SER A 231 -21.59 -16.52 10.65
N VAL A 232 -21.00 -16.93 11.77
CA VAL A 232 -21.61 -16.94 13.11
C VAL A 232 -22.10 -15.54 13.55
N THR A 233 -21.69 -14.49 12.83
CA THR A 233 -21.98 -13.09 13.13
C THR A 233 -22.98 -12.43 12.17
N GLY A 234 -23.51 -13.15 11.17
CA GLY A 234 -24.48 -12.61 10.19
C GLY A 234 -23.92 -11.56 9.20
N ARG A 235 -22.69 -11.07 9.40
CA ARG A 235 -21.97 -10.25 8.41
C ARG A 235 -21.14 -11.15 7.50
N LYS A 236 -21.17 -10.87 6.19
CA LYS A 236 -20.28 -11.55 5.23
C LYS A 236 -18.82 -11.25 5.62
N PRO A 237 -17.95 -12.26 5.69
CA PRO A 237 -16.54 -12.02 5.95
C PRO A 237 -15.93 -11.18 4.82
N LEU A 238 -14.95 -10.33 5.17
CA LEU A 238 -14.20 -9.57 4.17
C LEU A 238 -13.53 -10.53 3.18
N PRO A 239 -13.33 -10.12 1.90
CA PRO A 239 -12.57 -10.93 0.96
C PRO A 239 -11.11 -11.04 1.40
N VAL A 240 -10.40 -12.03 0.85
CA VAL A 240 -8.99 -12.27 1.20
C VAL A 240 -8.12 -11.07 0.82
N ARG A 241 -7.36 -10.56 1.79
CA ARG A 241 -6.49 -9.38 1.61
C ARG A 241 -5.01 -9.73 1.72
N PRO A 242 -4.12 -9.10 0.93
CA PRO A 242 -2.70 -9.41 0.93
C PRO A 242 -2.00 -9.41 2.30
N GLY A 243 -2.24 -8.40 3.14
CA GLY A 243 -1.62 -8.26 4.45
C GLY A 243 -2.16 -9.29 5.43
N MET A 244 -3.48 -9.38 5.57
CA MET A 244 -4.16 -10.37 6.42
C MET A 244 -3.83 -11.82 6.02
N PHE A 245 -3.78 -12.11 4.72
CA PHE A 245 -3.41 -13.44 4.21
C PHE A 245 -1.97 -13.79 4.59
N LEU A 246 -1.04 -12.86 4.38
CA LEU A 246 0.37 -13.07 4.71
C LEU A 246 0.58 -13.27 6.22
N GLU A 247 -0.13 -12.50 7.05
CA GLU A 247 -0.13 -12.68 8.50
C GLU A 247 -0.70 -14.05 8.90
N THR A 248 -1.80 -14.48 8.29
CA THR A 248 -2.42 -15.79 8.55
C THR A 248 -1.46 -16.94 8.23
N VAL A 249 -0.78 -16.87 7.08
CA VAL A 249 0.24 -17.87 6.69
C VAL A 249 1.40 -17.91 7.68
N SER A 250 1.88 -16.74 8.11
CA SER A 250 2.97 -16.63 9.09
C SER A 250 2.61 -17.28 10.42
N LYS A 251 1.42 -16.97 10.96
CA LYS A 251 0.92 -17.53 12.22
C LYS A 251 0.82 -19.06 12.19
N VAL A 252 0.25 -19.61 11.10
CA VAL A 252 0.12 -21.06 10.91
C VAL A 252 1.50 -21.73 10.87
N HIS A 253 2.46 -21.13 10.14
CA HIS A 253 3.81 -21.68 10.02
C HIS A 253 4.55 -21.70 11.36
N LYS A 254 4.57 -20.60 12.11
CA LYS A 254 5.24 -20.50 13.41
C LYS A 254 4.70 -21.50 14.43
N ASN A 255 3.37 -21.58 14.57
CA ASN A 255 2.76 -22.52 15.51
C ASN A 255 3.05 -23.98 15.13
N THR A 256 3.08 -24.30 13.83
CA THR A 256 3.47 -25.64 13.36
C THR A 256 4.91 -25.96 13.79
N LEU A 257 5.83 -25.01 13.69
CA LEU A 257 7.21 -25.19 14.15
C LEU A 257 7.28 -25.39 15.67
N GLN A 258 6.54 -24.59 16.45
CA GLN A 258 6.48 -24.74 17.90
C GLN A 258 5.97 -26.13 18.31
N ILE A 259 4.87 -26.60 17.72
CA ILE A 259 4.34 -27.95 17.99
C ILE A 259 5.37 -29.02 17.63
N LEU A 260 6.09 -28.87 16.50
CA LEU A 260 7.15 -29.79 16.13
C LEU A 260 8.32 -29.79 17.14
N GLN A 261 8.67 -28.62 17.70
CA GLN A 261 9.67 -28.52 18.76
C GLN A 261 9.21 -29.19 20.06
N GLU A 262 7.94 -29.00 20.45
CA GLU A 262 7.31 -29.67 21.61
C GLU A 262 7.19 -31.20 21.43
N ILE A 263 7.14 -31.68 20.19
CA ILE A 263 7.14 -33.12 19.90
C ILE A 263 8.58 -33.68 19.88
N ALA A 264 9.55 -32.88 19.43
CA ALA A 264 10.93 -33.30 19.24
C ALA A 264 11.76 -33.33 20.53
N PHE A 265 11.39 -32.54 21.54
CA PHE A 265 12.07 -32.41 22.84
C PHE A 265 11.08 -32.48 24.00
#